data_AF-A0A8K0ITT9-F1
#
_entry.id   AF-A0A8K0ITT9-F1
#
_cell.length_a   1.000
_cell.length_b   1.000
_cell.length_c   1.000
_cell.angle_alpha   90.00
_cell.angle_beta   90.00
_cell.angle_gamma   90.00
#
_symmetry.space_group_name_H-M   'P 1'
#
loop_
_entity.id
_entity.type
_entity.pdbx_description
1 polymer ?
#
loop_
_entity_poly.entity_id
_entity_poly.type
_entity_poly.pdbx_seq_one_letter_code
_entity_poly.pdbx_strand_id
1 'polypeptide(L)'
;MYEISKMSYRVSEADVTRARNQLKSSLQLHIDGTSPVAEDIGRQLLTYGRRIPVPELFARIDAVDASTVKCVANRFIFDQDVAIAAMGPIQSLPDYNWFRRRTYMLRY
;
A
#
# COMPACT_ATOMS: atom_id res chain seq x y z
N MET A 1 -3.18 14.13 2.21
CA MET A 1 -4.42 13.39 1.89
C MET A 1 -4.79 13.42 0.41
N TYR A 2 -4.51 14.50 -0.35
CA TYR A 2 -4.83 14.58 -1.79
C TYR A 2 -4.32 13.40 -2.62
N GLU A 3 -3.03 13.05 -2.53
CA GLU A 3 -2.47 11.92 -3.31
C GLU A 3 -3.06 10.57 -2.91
N ILE A 4 -3.43 10.38 -1.64
CA ILE A 4 -4.06 9.14 -1.16
C ILE A 4 -5.44 8.98 -1.79
N SER A 5 -6.27 10.03 -1.77
CA SER A 5 -7.60 9.99 -2.37
C SER A 5 -7.54 9.95 -3.90
N LYS A 6 -6.51 10.55 -4.51
CA LYS A 6 -6.26 10.49 -5.96
C LYS A 6 -6.08 9.04 -6.45
N MET A 7 -5.57 8.13 -5.62
CA MET A 7 -5.46 6.71 -5.98
C MET A 7 -6.83 6.06 -6.28
N SER A 8 -7.90 6.55 -5.65
CA SER A 8 -9.26 6.05 -5.88
C SER A 8 -9.87 6.53 -7.20
N TYR A 9 -9.43 7.69 -7.72
CA TYR A 9 -10.00 8.32 -8.93
C TYR A 9 -9.09 8.22 -10.16
N ARG A 10 -7.83 8.63 -10.03
CA ARG A 10 -6.88 8.81 -11.14
C ARG A 10 -5.51 8.23 -10.80
N VAL A 11 -5.30 7.00 -11.24
CA VAL A 11 -4.01 6.29 -11.21
C VAL A 11 -3.46 6.22 -12.63
N SER A 12 -2.18 6.57 -12.78
CA SER A 12 -1.43 6.45 -14.04
C SER A 12 -0.78 5.07 -14.13
N GLU A 13 -0.85 4.43 -15.31
CA GLU A 13 -0.20 3.14 -15.54
C GLU A 13 1.33 3.20 -15.41
N ALA A 14 1.92 4.36 -15.75
CA ALA A 14 3.36 4.58 -15.58
C ALA A 14 3.76 4.54 -14.10
N ASP A 15 2.94 5.12 -13.22
CA ASP A 15 3.17 5.09 -11.78
C ASP A 15 3.00 3.68 -11.22
N VAL A 16 2.00 2.92 -11.69
CA VAL A 16 1.80 1.51 -11.28
C VAL A 16 2.97 0.65 -11.70
N THR A 17 3.46 0.80 -12.93
CA THR A 17 4.61 0.03 -13.42
C THR A 17 5.88 0.35 -12.64
N ARG A 18 6.11 1.63 -12.35
CA ARG A 18 7.22 2.05 -11.49
C ARG A 18 7.10 1.47 -10.08
N ALA A 19 5.92 1.53 -9.47
CA ALA A 19 5.66 0.99 -8.14
C ALA A 19 5.85 -0.53 -8.08
N ARG A 20 5.39 -1.28 -9.10
CA ARG A 20 5.62 -2.74 -9.21
C ARG A 20 7.12 -3.06 -9.22
N ASN A 21 7.90 -2.36 -10.03
CA ASN A 21 9.34 -2.56 -10.12
C ASN A 21 10.04 -2.23 -8.80
N GLN A 22 9.67 -1.13 -8.15
CA GLN A 22 10.21 -0.77 -6.84
C GLN A 22 9.88 -1.80 -5.76
N LEU A 23 8.65 -2.33 -5.74
CA LEU A 23 8.23 -3.36 -4.78
C LEU A 23 9.01 -4.66 -4.96
N LYS A 24 9.18 -5.13 -6.21
CA LYS A 24 9.99 -6.33 -6.51
C LYS A 24 11.42 -6.18 -6.03
N SER A 25 12.06 -5.05 -6.34
CA SER A 25 13.43 -4.79 -5.92
C SER A 25 13.54 -4.70 -4.39
N SER A 26 12.61 -4.00 -3.73
CA SER A 26 12.59 -3.89 -2.26
C SER A 26 12.46 -5.26 -1.59
N LEU A 27 11.62 -6.15 -2.11
CA LEU A 27 11.43 -7.48 -1.53
C LEU A 27 12.68 -8.35 -1.68
N GLN A 28 13.34 -8.32 -2.83
CA GLN A 28 14.57 -9.08 -3.05
C GLN A 28 15.73 -8.57 -2.20
N LEU A 29 15.92 -7.24 -2.14
CA LEU A 29 16.98 -6.64 -1.35
C LEU A 29 16.79 -6.85 0.15
N HIS A 30 15.56 -7.03 0.62
CA HIS A 30 15.28 -7.29 2.02
C HIS A 30 15.63 -8.71 2.46
N ILE A 31 15.64 -9.68 1.54
CA ILE A 31 15.88 -11.10 1.83
C ILE A 31 17.38 -11.46 1.64
N ASP A 32 18.27 -10.47 1.72
CA ASP A 32 19.71 -10.70 1.62
C ASP A 32 20.32 -11.07 2.97
N GLY A 33 20.98 -12.24 3.03
CA GLY A 33 21.59 -12.78 4.24
C GLY A 33 20.77 -13.85 4.99
N THR A 34 21.41 -14.56 5.91
CA THR A 34 20.81 -15.73 6.59
C THR A 34 19.74 -15.35 7.62
N SER A 35 19.88 -14.21 8.31
CA SER A 35 18.92 -13.77 9.33
C SER A 35 17.59 -13.29 8.71
N PRO A 36 17.59 -12.43 7.67
CA PRO A 36 16.34 -12.04 7.00
C PRO A 36 15.65 -13.21 6.31
N VAL A 37 16.40 -14.17 5.76
CA VAL A 37 15.82 -15.39 5.19
C VAL A 37 15.12 -16.24 6.26
N ALA A 38 15.71 -16.38 7.45
CA ALA A 38 15.09 -17.13 8.54
C ALA A 38 13.81 -16.46 9.06
N GLU A 39 13.80 -15.13 9.18
CA GLU A 39 12.61 -14.34 9.50
C GLU A 39 11.52 -14.53 8.44
N ASP A 40 11.87 -14.43 7.16
CA ASP A 40 10.91 -14.57 6.05
C ASP A 40 10.26 -15.96 6.05
N ILE A 41 11.05 -17.02 6.26
CA ILE A 41 10.53 -18.39 6.37
C ILE A 41 9.57 -18.50 7.56
N GLY A 42 9.99 -18.06 8.74
CA GLY A 42 9.18 -18.16 9.95
C GLY A 42 7.87 -17.37 9.86
N ARG A 43 7.95 -16.10 9.44
CA ARG A 43 6.79 -15.23 9.28
C ARG A 43 5.82 -15.78 8.25
N GLN A 44 6.30 -16.18 7.06
CA GLN A 44 5.41 -16.68 6.02
C GLN A 44 4.75 -18.02 6.40
N LEU A 45 5.45 -18.90 7.11
CA LEU A 45 4.86 -20.12 7.65
C LEU A 45 3.74 -19.81 8.64
N LEU A 46 3.89 -18.81 9.50
CA LEU A 46 2.85 -18.40 10.45
C LEU A 46 1.68 -17.69 9.79
N THR A 47 1.92 -16.81 8.82
CA THR A 47 0.85 -16.00 8.20
C THR A 47 0.10 -16.74 7.09
N TYR A 48 0.80 -17.58 6.32
CA TYR A 48 0.25 -18.21 5.11
C TYR A 48 0.28 -19.75 5.16
N GLY A 49 0.88 -20.35 6.18
CA GLY A 49 1.07 -21.80 6.27
C GLY A 49 2.12 -22.36 5.31
N ARG A 50 2.74 -21.51 4.49
CA ARG A 50 3.75 -21.89 3.49
C ARG A 50 4.63 -20.71 3.13
N ARG A 51 5.83 -21.01 2.62
CA ARG A 51 6.67 -20.01 1.97
C ARG A 51 6.20 -19.80 0.52
N ILE A 52 5.92 -18.55 0.15
CA ILE A 52 5.53 -18.20 -1.22
C ILE A 52 6.82 -18.14 -2.06
N PRO A 53 6.93 -18.92 -3.15
CA PRO A 53 8.10 -18.89 -4.01
C PRO A 53 8.16 -17.56 -4.78
N VAL A 54 9.39 -17.06 -4.99
CA VAL A 54 9.64 -15.77 -5.65
C VAL A 54 8.93 -15.63 -7.01
N PRO A 55 8.91 -16.65 -7.90
CA PRO A 55 8.18 -16.54 -9.16
C PRO A 55 6.66 -16.31 -8.99
N GLU A 56 6.04 -16.96 -8.00
CA GLU A 56 4.61 -16.75 -7.71
C GLU A 56 4.38 -15.33 -7.19
N LEU A 57 5.27 -14.84 -6.31
CA LEU A 57 5.20 -13.48 -5.79
C LEU A 57 5.31 -12.44 -6.91
N PHE A 58 6.24 -12.62 -7.84
CA PHE A 58 6.42 -11.71 -8.97
C PHE A 58 5.22 -11.75 -9.92
N ALA A 59 4.68 -12.93 -10.23
CA ALA A 59 3.47 -13.06 -11.03
C ALA A 59 2.27 -12.33 -10.40
N ARG A 60 2.10 -12.44 -9.08
CA ARG A 60 1.05 -11.72 -8.34
C ARG A 60 1.24 -10.21 -8.38
N ILE A 61 2.48 -9.72 -8.26
CA ILE A 61 2.78 -8.27 -8.34
C ILE A 61 2.51 -7.76 -9.76
N ASP A 62 2.88 -8.53 -10.79
CA ASP A 62 2.67 -8.14 -12.18
C ASP A 62 1.21 -8.18 -12.62
N ALA A 63 0.40 -9.05 -12.02
CA ALA A 63 -1.04 -9.09 -12.26
C ALA A 63 -1.77 -7.82 -11.81
N VAL A 64 -1.14 -6.96 -11.00
CA VAL A 64 -1.74 -5.70 -10.55
C VAL A 64 -1.68 -4.65 -11.66
N ASP A 65 -2.86 -4.25 -12.14
CA ASP A 65 -3.05 -3.19 -13.11
C ASP A 65 -3.63 -1.91 -12.47
N ALA A 66 -3.74 -0.83 -13.24
CA ALA A 66 -4.29 0.43 -12.74
C ALA A 66 -5.76 0.31 -12.31
N SER A 67 -6.54 -0.59 -12.92
CA SER A 67 -7.93 -0.82 -12.54
C SER A 67 -8.04 -1.52 -11.18
N THR A 68 -7.18 -2.52 -10.91
CA THR A 68 -7.09 -3.20 -9.62
C THR A 68 -6.67 -2.24 -8.53
N VAL A 69 -5.69 -1.37 -8.78
CA VAL A 69 -5.28 -0.34 -7.80
C VAL A 69 -6.44 0.59 -7.47
N LYS A 70 -7.20 1.06 -8.47
CA LYS A 70 -8.40 1.89 -8.23
C LYS A 70 -9.47 1.14 -7.44
N CYS A 71 -9.71 -0.13 -7.76
CA CYS A 71 -10.68 -0.97 -7.05
C CYS A 71 -10.32 -1.12 -5.56
N VAL A 72 -9.05 -1.46 -5.29
CA VAL A 72 -8.53 -1.61 -3.93
C VAL A 72 -8.55 -0.27 -3.18
N ALA A 73 -8.16 0.83 -3.84
CA ALA A 73 -8.23 2.17 -3.26
C ALA A 73 -9.69 2.58 -2.94
N ASN A 74 -10.64 2.29 -3.82
CA ASN A 74 -12.06 2.51 -3.51
C ASN A 74 -12.56 1.66 -2.34
N ARG A 75 -12.05 0.44 -2.17
CA ARG A 75 -12.44 -0.41 -1.05
C ARG A 75 -11.89 0.05 0.30
N PHE A 76 -10.64 0.51 0.35
CA PHE A 76 -9.93 0.76 1.61
C PHE A 76 -9.72 2.24 1.94
N ILE A 77 -9.83 3.15 0.97
CA ILE A 77 -9.50 4.57 1.14
C ILE A 77 -10.75 5.44 0.97
N PHE A 78 -11.59 5.13 -0.03
CA PHE A 78 -12.75 5.95 -0.33
C PHE A 78 -13.77 5.89 0.82
N ASP A 79 -14.07 7.07 1.36
CA ASP A 79 -15.09 7.29 2.39
C ASP A 79 -14.92 6.43 3.66
N GLN A 80 -13.68 6.05 3.99
CA GLN A 80 -13.38 5.28 5.19
C GLN A 80 -13.02 6.18 6.38
N ASP A 81 -13.32 5.71 7.59
CA ASP A 81 -12.91 6.37 8.82
C ASP A 81 -11.40 6.22 9.04
N VAL A 82 -10.75 7.31 9.45
CA VAL A 82 -9.30 7.36 9.66
C VAL A 82 -8.97 7.20 11.15
N ALA A 83 -7.77 6.71 11.45
CA ALA A 83 -7.20 6.74 12.80
C ALA A 83 -5.96 7.64 12.81
N ILE A 84 -5.94 8.63 13.70
CA ILE A 84 -4.86 9.64 13.77
C ILE A 84 -4.27 9.60 15.18
N ALA A 85 -2.96 9.40 15.28
CA ALA A 85 -2.20 9.53 16.52
C ALA A 85 -1.11 10.59 16.31
N ALA A 86 -1.09 11.63 17.15
CA ALA A 86 -0.12 12.71 17.09
C ALA A 86 0.26 13.19 18.50
N MET A 87 1.52 13.56 18.69
CA MET A 87 2.06 14.02 19.98
C MET A 87 3.07 15.15 19.79
N GLY A 88 3.19 16.03 20.78
CA GLY A 88 4.07 17.21 20.73
C GLY A 88 3.34 18.49 20.30
N PRO A 89 4.02 19.47 19.67
CA PRO A 89 3.41 20.74 19.25
C PRO A 89 2.54 20.56 17.99
N ILE A 90 1.33 20.03 18.17
CA ILE A 90 0.38 19.67 17.10
C ILE A 90 -0.65 20.78 16.79
N GLN A 91 -0.33 22.02 17.10
CA GLN A 91 -1.24 23.17 16.94
C GLN A 91 -1.66 23.41 15.48
N SER A 92 -0.82 23.00 14.53
CA SER A 92 -1.08 23.08 13.09
C SER A 92 -1.74 21.82 12.51
N LEU A 93 -1.92 20.76 13.31
CA LEU A 93 -2.56 19.54 12.86
C LEU A 93 -4.07 19.80 12.71
N PRO A 94 -4.67 19.52 11.54
CA PRO A 94 -6.11 19.66 11.35
C PRO A 94 -6.92 18.74 12.28
N ASP A 95 -8.19 19.09 12.47
CA ASP A 95 -9.12 18.26 13.21
C ASP A 95 -9.51 16.98 12.44
N TYR A 96 -10.14 16.05 13.15
CA TYR A 96 -10.56 14.78 12.57
C TYR A 96 -11.45 14.95 11.33
N ASN A 97 -12.41 15.89 11.38
CA ASN A 97 -13.36 16.10 10.29
C ASN A 97 -12.66 16.56 9.01
N TRP A 98 -11.61 17.36 9.14
CA TRP A 98 -10.82 17.76 7.99
C TRP A 98 -10.18 16.56 7.27
N PHE A 99 -9.70 15.56 8.01
CA PHE A 99 -9.17 14.34 7.41
C PHE A 99 -10.26 13.47 6.83
N ARG A 100 -11.35 13.26 7.57
CA ARG A 100 -12.50 12.46 7.13
C ARG A 100 -13.09 12.99 5.81
N ARG A 101 -13.28 14.31 5.70
CA ARG A 101 -13.75 14.97 4.47
C ARG A 101 -12.81 14.73 3.28
N ARG A 102 -11.50 14.68 3.51
CA ARG A 102 -10.50 14.55 2.44
C ARG A 102 -10.31 13.14 1.92
N THR A 103 -10.98 12.13 2.50
CA THR A 103 -10.97 10.74 1.99
C THR A 103 -11.70 10.58 0.65
N TYR A 104 -12.57 11.54 0.29
CA TYR A 104 -13.26 11.58 -1.00
C TYR A 104 -13.06 12.94 -1.71
N MET A 105 -13.38 12.99 -3.00
CA MET A 105 -13.32 14.19 -3.83
C MET A 105 -14.69 14.43 -4.47
N LEU A 106 -15.28 15.60 -4.22
CA LEU A 106 -16.60 15.99 -4.78
C LEU A 106 -16.58 16.30 -6.29
N ARG A 107 -15.41 16.29 -6.91
CA ARG A 107 -15.25 16.64 -8.34
C ARG A 107 -15.63 15.48 -9.28
N TYR A 108 -15.62 14.26 -8.77
CA TYR A 108 -15.92 13.03 -9.51
C TYR A 108 -17.24 12.46 -9.00
#